data_AF-A0A7C6QZ12-F1
#
_entry.id   AF-A0A7C6QZ12-F1
#
_cell.length_a   1.000
_cell.length_b   1.000
_cell.length_c   1.000
_cell.angle_alpha   90.00
_cell.angle_beta   90.00
_cell.angle_gamma   90.00
#
_symmetry.space_group_name_H-M   'P 1'
#
loop_
_entity.id
_entity.type
_entity.pdbx_description
1 polymer ?
#
loop_
_entity_poly.entity_id
_entity_poly.type
_entity_poly.pdbx_seq_one_letter_code
_entity_poly.pdbx_strand_id
1 'polypeptide(L)' 'MPLEAVMASDKDAASAYREVQYCGISFLVEPGDKGMGKIVQVRSTDPYVYLRPEFQPGREIPLFSG' A
#
# COMPACT_ATOMS: atom_id res chain seq x y z
N MET A 1 -34.25 -6.11 -7.30
CA MET A 1 -32.88 -6.45 -7.71
C MET A 1 -31.93 -5.57 -6.90
N PRO A 2 -30.97 -6.10 -6.14
CA PRO A 2 -30.03 -5.25 -5.44
C PRO A 2 -29.04 -4.70 -6.46
N LEU A 3 -28.90 -3.38 -6.50
CA LEU A 3 -28.07 -2.66 -7.45
C LEU A 3 -26.61 -2.84 -7.04
N GLU A 4 -25.87 -3.69 -7.75
CA GLU A 4 -24.41 -3.79 -7.65
C GLU A 4 -23.81 -2.49 -8.18
N ALA A 5 -23.73 -1.48 -7.33
CA ALA A 5 -23.07 -0.21 -7.62
C ALA A 5 -21.57 -0.44 -7.66
N VAL A 6 -21.07 -0.95 -8.79
CA VAL A 6 -19.64 -0.88 -9.13
C VAL A 6 -19.37 0.59 -9.45
N MET A 7 -18.98 1.38 -8.45
CA MET A 7 -18.45 2.73 -8.65
C MET A 7 -17.08 2.63 -9.33
N ALA A 8 -17.08 2.34 -10.63
CA ALA A 8 -15.91 2.53 -11.48
C ALA A 8 -15.88 4.00 -11.90
N SER A 9 -15.34 4.85 -11.04
CA SER A 9 -14.97 6.22 -11.41
C SER A 9 -13.68 6.66 -10.73
N ASP A 10 -12.67 5.79 -10.72
CA ASP A 10 -11.30 6.16 -10.36
C ASP A 10 -10.43 6.34 -11.60
N LYS A 11 -10.92 7.12 -12.58
CA LYS A 11 -10.07 7.59 -13.69
C LYS A 11 -9.26 8.84 -13.34
N ASP A 12 -9.38 9.37 -12.11
CA ASP A 12 -8.65 10.56 -11.63
C ASP A 12 -7.87 10.36 -10.30
N ALA A 13 -7.80 9.14 -9.75
CA ALA A 13 -6.94 8.84 -8.59
C ALA A 13 -5.53 8.38 -9.00
N ALA A 14 -5.08 8.77 -10.19
CA ALA A 14 -3.75 8.45 -10.68
C ALA A 14 -2.69 9.11 -9.78
N SER A 15 -2.07 8.30 -8.91
CA SER A 15 -0.86 8.59 -8.12
C SER A 15 -1.00 8.95 -6.62
N ALA A 16 -2.15 8.71 -5.96
CA ALA A 16 -2.18 8.81 -4.49
C ALA A 16 -1.44 7.64 -3.81
N TYR A 17 -1.52 6.45 -4.42
CA TYR A 17 -0.89 5.24 -3.89
C TYR A 17 0.15 4.71 -4.86
N ARG A 18 1.26 4.23 -4.30
CA ARG A 18 2.39 3.67 -5.02
C ARG A 18 2.68 2.27 -4.51
N GLU A 19 2.87 1.33 -5.41
CA GLU A 19 3.40 0.02 -5.03
C GLU A 19 4.92 0.11 -4.88
N VAL A 20 5.43 -0.41 -3.77
CA VAL A 20 6.86 -0.41 -3.43
C VAL A 20 7.27 -1.77 -2.89
N GLN A 21 8.55 -2.11 -3.11
CA GLN A 21 9.15 -3.29 -2.51
C GLN A 21 10.05 -2.86 -1.35
N TYR A 22 9.75 -3.32 -0.15
CA TYR A 22 10.52 -3.04 1.05
C TYR A 22 10.87 -4.35 1.76
N CYS A 23 12.15 -4.58 2.04
CA CYS A 23 12.65 -5.85 2.60
C CYS A 23 12.22 -7.10 1.78
N GLY A 24 12.11 -6.98 0.46
CA GLY A 24 11.64 -8.06 -0.43
C GLY A 24 10.12 -8.28 -0.44
N ILE A 25 9.36 -7.47 0.29
CA ILE A 25 7.92 -7.58 0.45
C ILE A 25 7.24 -6.45 -0.33
N SER A 26 6.20 -6.79 -1.10
CA SER A 26 5.40 -5.79 -1.83
C SER A 26 4.36 -5.14 -0.93
N PHE A 27 4.32 -3.81 -0.95
CA PHE A 27 3.35 -2.99 -0.24
C PHE A 27 2.74 -1.97 -1.18
N LEU A 28 1.45 -1.70 -0.97
CA LEU A 28 0.84 -0.48 -1.46
C LEU A 28 1.01 0.59 -0.37
N VAL A 29 1.64 1.70 -0.71
CA VAL A 29 1.88 2.81 0.21
C VAL A 29 1.23 4.09 -0.32
N GLU A 30 0.86 4.97 0.60
CA GLU A 30 0.62 6.38 0.32
C GLU A 30 1.94 7.13 0.53
N PRO A 31 2.57 7.69 -0.51
CA PRO A 31 3.80 8.46 -0.34
C PRO A 31 3.53 9.71 0.50
N GLY A 32 4.32 9.89 1.55
CA GLY A 32 4.32 11.08 2.39
C GLY A 32 5.52 11.98 2.12
N ASP A 33 5.65 13.02 2.94
CA ASP A 33 6.79 13.92 2.86
C ASP A 33 8.09 13.23 3.30
N LYS A 34 9.22 13.73 2.79
CA LYS A 34 10.60 13.30 3.18
C LYS A 34 10.98 11.87 2.78
N GLY A 35 10.32 11.31 1.77
CA GLY A 35 10.68 9.97 1.25
C GLY A 35 10.22 8.83 2.14
N MET A 36 9.23 9.07 3.00
CA MET A 36 8.50 8.04 3.73
C MET A 36 7.20 7.74 3.01
N GLY A 37 6.62 6.57 3.27
CA GLY A 37 5.30 6.20 2.77
C GLY A 37 4.56 5.37 3.78
N LYS A 38 3.27 5.65 3.94
CA LYS A 38 2.39 4.93 4.86
C LYS A 38 1.86 3.68 4.17
N ILE A 39 2.05 2.51 4.77
CA ILE A 39 1.48 1.25 4.29
C ILE A 39 -0.04 1.37 4.30
N VAL A 40 -0.64 1.25 3.13
CA VAL A 40 -2.09 1.16 2.94
C VAL A 40 -2.50 -0.30 2.89
N GLN A 41 -1.68 -1.14 2.25
CA GLN A 41 -1.98 -2.55 2.10
C GLN A 41 -0.71 -3.39 1.95
N VAL A 42 -0.71 -4.56 2.58
CA VAL A 42 0.29 -5.61 2.35
C VAL A 42 -0.10 -6.39 1.11
N ARG A 43 0.81 -6.51 0.13
CA ARG A 43 0.62 -7.27 -1.12
C ARG A 43 1.49 -8.52 -1.18
N SER A 44 2.05 -8.93 -0.03
CA SER A 44 2.81 -10.17 0.11
C SER A 44 1.92 -11.40 -0.07
N THR A 45 2.48 -12.42 -0.72
CA THR A 45 1.96 -13.79 -0.72
C THR A 45 2.41 -14.60 0.50
N ASP A 46 3.40 -14.11 1.25
CA ASP A 46 3.88 -14.75 2.48
C ASP A 46 2.96 -14.38 3.67
N PRO A 47 2.25 -15.35 4.28
CA PRO A 47 1.35 -15.10 5.41
C PRO A 47 2.08 -14.63 6.67
N TYR A 48 3.37 -14.95 6.85
CA TYR A 48 4.13 -14.52 8.02
C TYR A 48 4.34 -13.01 8.06
N VAL A 49 4.24 -12.32 6.91
CA VAL A 49 4.32 -10.86 6.84
C VAL A 49 3.15 -10.21 7.59
N TYR A 50 1.96 -10.80 7.53
CA TYR A 50 0.78 -10.29 8.23
C TYR A 50 0.88 -10.45 9.75
N LEU A 51 1.83 -11.25 10.25
CA LEU A 51 2.11 -11.40 11.67
C LEU A 51 3.12 -10.37 12.20
N ARG A 52 3.77 -9.61 11.31
CA ARG A 52 4.79 -8.60 11.68
C ARG A 52 4.13 -7.25 11.96
N PRO A 53 4.13 -6.74 13.20
CA PRO A 53 3.47 -5.48 13.56
C PRO A 53 4.04 -4.25 12.84
N GLU A 54 5.31 -4.32 12.43
CA GLU A 54 6.01 -3.28 11.68
C GLU A 54 5.52 -3.12 10.23
N PHE A 55 4.89 -4.15 9.67
CA PHE A 55 4.40 -4.18 8.29
C PHE A 55 2.89 -4.06 8.19
N GLN A 56 2.23 -3.68 9.29
CA GLN A 56 0.79 -3.49 9.31
C GLN A 56 0.39 -2.21 8.57
N PRO A 57 -0.82 -2.19 7.98
CA PRO A 57 -1.41 -0.96 7.48
C PRO A 57 -1.40 0.15 8.52
N GLY A 58 -1.10 1.38 8.07
CA GLY A 58 -0.93 2.56 8.88
C GLY A 58 0.50 2.84 9.34
N ARG A 59 1.43 1.88 9.19
CA ARG A 59 2.85 2.09 9.50
C ARG A 59 3.57 2.84 8.38
N GLU A 60 4.54 3.65 8.74
CA GLU A 60 5.39 4.36 7.78
C GLU A 60 6.66 3.55 7.51
N ILE A 61 7.00 3.44 6.23
CA ILE A 61 8.24 2.82 5.76
C ILE A 61 9.01 3.81 4.88
N PRO A 62 10.34 3.77 4.91
CA PRO A 62 11.14 4.57 3.99
C PRO A 62 10.98 4.07 2.55
N LEU A 63 10.79 5.00 1.61
CA LEU A 63 10.65 4.75 0.18
C LEU A 63 11.95 4.93 -0.59
N PHE A 64 13.11 4.89 0.08
CA PHE A 64 14.40 5.04 -0.57
C PHE A 64 14.62 3.87 -1.54
N SER A 65 14.40 4.14 -2.83
CA SER A 65 14.95 3.35 -3.91
C SER A 65 16.45 3.60 -3.93
N GLY A 66 17.23 2.65 -3.41
CA GLY A 66 18.68 2.58 -3.62
C GLY A 66 19.01 2.28 -5.07
#